data_AF-A0A7S4PX42-F1
#
_entry.id   AF-A0A7S4PX42-F1
#
_cell.length_a   1.000
_cell.length_b   1.000
_cell.length_c   1.000
_cell.angle_alpha   90.00
_cell.angle_beta   90.00
_cell.angle_gamma   90.00
#
_symmetry.space_group_name_H-M   'P 1'
#
loop_
_entity.id
_entity.type
_entity.pdbx_description
1 polymer ?
#
loop_
_entity_poly.entity_id
_entity_poly.type
_entity_poly.pdbx_seq_one_letter_code
_entity_poly.pdbx_strand_id
1 'polypeptide(L)'
;HQLRGAFRGRSADEICALLEGPRLQEALLQCELLSRMRSSEVWGEGSLNGASSGEGSSSFLAALLRAMPCLGCTGRSPAADLGMGDSLPDLRPLLQSREALEALLTSGGSRAWGKMAEALCRLLQSEPGCAPGGWRLRLAAAVAFCYAEGETDRNHHEEPIDVLHRYRSFGEWADQGLLFPQFCSLTTWQLRYVVGSWHADSCLVWARVHVDQQYRSPESVGMAARMVRYRDFNDRGVSVQEGLRFYDGKAATMPVINEYGGVCGAVSKFGAGACHAFGVPAMPVAQPGHCALIWRGPQGSWELENDCGGWNQTRMHDGIQRTWRDELGRSCELAGIVPVMERAQTSLANYLASERLRWAARFCSDGQAGSAGTAAPGSGAEEEAPPDP
;
A
#
# COMPACT_ATOMS: atom_id res chain seq x y z
N HIS A 1 -8.65 16.26 21.43
CA HIS A 1 -9.03 17.58 22.00
C HIS A 1 -8.01 18.68 21.73
N GLN A 2 -6.71 18.48 22.01
CA GLN A 2 -5.68 19.50 21.75
C GLN A 2 -5.59 19.94 20.27
N LEU A 3 -5.61 18.99 19.31
CA LEU A 3 -5.64 19.32 17.87
C LEU A 3 -6.90 20.11 17.46
N ARG A 4 -8.08 19.71 17.96
CA ARG A 4 -9.33 20.43 17.71
C ARG A 4 -9.28 21.86 18.26
N GLY A 5 -8.70 22.06 19.45
CA GLY A 5 -8.46 23.39 20.01
C GLY A 5 -7.45 24.20 19.21
N ALA A 6 -6.42 23.55 18.66
CA ALA A 6 -5.40 24.21 17.85
C ALA A 6 -5.97 24.80 16.56
N PHE A 7 -6.98 24.17 15.94
CA PHE A 7 -7.55 24.62 14.66
C PHE A 7 -8.85 25.46 14.79
N ARG A 8 -9.51 25.46 15.95
CA ARG A 8 -10.81 26.12 16.11
C ARG A 8 -10.71 27.65 15.95
N GLY A 9 -11.55 28.20 15.06
CA GLY A 9 -11.68 29.66 14.86
C GLY A 9 -10.54 30.31 14.09
N ARG A 10 -9.63 29.52 13.50
CA ARG A 10 -8.52 30.00 12.69
C ARG A 10 -8.86 30.04 11.20
N SER A 11 -8.27 30.98 10.48
CA SER A 11 -8.35 31.06 9.02
C SER A 11 -7.55 29.92 8.36
N ALA A 12 -7.76 29.70 7.05
CA ALA A 12 -6.99 28.72 6.29
C ALA A 12 -5.49 29.01 6.32
N ASP A 13 -5.09 30.28 6.19
CA ASP A 13 -3.68 30.69 6.21
C ASP A 13 -3.03 30.46 7.59
N GLU A 14 -3.77 30.71 8.67
CA GLU A 14 -3.31 30.43 10.03
C GLU A 14 -3.14 28.93 10.29
N ILE A 15 -4.01 28.09 9.72
CA ILE A 15 -3.90 26.63 9.80
C ILE A 15 -2.69 26.15 8.99
N CYS A 16 -2.48 26.69 7.79
CA CYS A 16 -1.31 26.38 6.96
C CYS A 16 -0.01 26.72 7.69
N ALA A 17 0.09 27.93 8.26
CA ALA A 17 1.27 28.36 9.02
C ALA A 17 1.51 27.49 10.27
N LEU A 18 0.45 27.07 10.97
CA LEU A 18 0.58 26.12 12.08
C LEU A 18 1.09 24.76 11.63
N LEU A 19 0.62 24.28 10.48
CA LEU A 19 1.03 23.00 9.90
C LEU A 19 2.48 23.01 9.42
N GLU A 20 3.17 24.14 9.38
CA GLU A 20 4.63 24.19 9.20
C GLU A 20 5.39 23.74 10.46
N GLY A 21 4.74 23.79 11.63
CA GLY A 21 5.34 23.41 12.91
C GLY A 21 5.60 21.90 13.02
N PRO A 22 6.84 21.45 13.28
CA PRO A 22 7.19 20.02 13.26
C PRO A 22 6.43 19.19 14.30
N ARG A 23 6.19 19.74 15.50
CA ARG A 23 5.44 19.06 16.57
C ARG A 23 3.97 18.82 16.18
N LEU A 24 3.36 19.78 15.47
CA LEU A 24 1.97 19.64 15.05
C LEU A 24 1.85 18.63 13.90
N GLN A 25 2.79 18.64 12.97
CA GLN A 25 2.86 17.66 11.89
C GLN A 25 3.00 16.23 12.44
N GLU A 26 3.88 16.03 13.42
CA GLU A 26 4.08 14.73 14.06
C GLU A 26 2.81 14.27 14.80
N ALA A 27 2.20 15.14 15.61
CA ALA A 27 0.95 14.83 16.30
C ALA A 27 -0.18 14.48 15.32
N LEU A 28 -0.25 15.17 14.18
CA LEU A 28 -1.24 14.89 13.14
C LEU A 28 -1.03 13.51 12.51
N LEU A 29 0.22 13.17 12.15
CA LEU A 29 0.58 11.86 11.60
C LEU A 29 0.25 10.73 12.59
N GLN A 30 0.62 10.89 13.86
CA GLN A 30 0.30 9.93 14.92
C GLN A 30 -1.21 9.75 15.05
N CYS A 31 -1.99 10.84 15.09
CA CYS A 31 -3.45 10.78 15.17
C CYS A 31 -4.08 10.12 13.95
N GLU A 32 -3.61 10.40 12.73
CA GLU A 32 -4.12 9.76 11.52
C GLU A 32 -3.85 8.25 11.54
N LEU A 33 -2.63 7.81 11.86
CA LEU A 33 -2.31 6.39 11.97
C LEU A 33 -3.24 5.68 12.96
N LEU A 34 -3.40 6.24 14.15
CA LEU A 34 -4.27 5.67 15.18
C LEU A 34 -5.75 5.64 14.75
N SER A 35 -6.19 6.66 14.02
CA SER A 35 -7.53 6.70 13.42
C SER A 35 -7.74 5.58 12.40
N ARG A 36 -6.74 5.31 11.55
CA ARG A 36 -6.76 4.23 10.56
C ARG A 36 -6.68 2.83 11.18
N MET A 37 -5.98 2.69 12.30
CA MET A 37 -5.94 1.43 13.04
C MET A 37 -7.25 1.11 13.76
N ARG A 38 -8.08 2.13 14.07
CA ARG A 38 -9.39 1.99 14.73
C ARG A 38 -10.33 1.04 13.97
N SER A 39 -10.24 0.99 12.65
CA SER A 39 -11.09 0.13 11.81
C SER A 39 -10.55 -1.30 11.65
N SER A 40 -9.44 -1.68 12.30
CA SER A 40 -8.89 -3.04 12.24
C SER A 40 -9.38 -3.91 13.40
N GLU A 41 -9.84 -5.13 13.09
CA GLU A 41 -10.47 -6.10 14.02
C GLU A 41 -9.64 -6.44 15.27
N VAL A 42 -8.31 -6.28 15.21
CA VAL A 42 -7.39 -6.53 16.34
C VAL A 42 -7.53 -5.45 17.43
N TRP A 43 -8.05 -4.27 17.08
CA TRP A 43 -8.18 -3.12 17.98
C TRP A 43 -9.64 -2.69 18.18
N GLY A 44 -10.60 -3.31 17.48
CA GLY A 44 -12.05 -3.03 17.58
C GLY A 44 -12.93 -4.27 17.33
N GLU A 45 -13.87 -4.48 18.25
CA GLU A 45 -15.03 -5.39 18.27
C GLU A 45 -14.88 -6.89 18.64
N GLY A 46 -13.68 -7.44 18.82
CA GLY A 46 -13.53 -8.88 19.10
C GLY A 46 -13.63 -9.40 20.55
N SER A 47 -13.62 -8.56 21.59
CA SER A 47 -13.42 -9.06 22.98
C SER A 47 -14.34 -8.49 24.07
N LEU A 48 -15.51 -7.94 23.71
CA LEU A 48 -16.51 -7.49 24.69
C LEU A 48 -17.90 -8.08 24.42
N ASN A 49 -18.00 -9.40 24.27
CA ASN A 49 -19.29 -10.10 24.44
C ASN A 49 -19.64 -10.24 25.92
N GLY A 50 -19.68 -9.11 26.64
CA GLY A 50 -19.89 -9.09 28.07
C GLY A 50 -20.03 -7.70 28.68
N ALA A 51 -20.57 -6.71 27.97
CA ALA A 51 -21.11 -5.51 28.60
C ALA A 51 -22.16 -4.86 27.70
N SER A 52 -23.33 -4.68 28.27
CA SER A 52 -24.54 -4.12 27.68
C SER A 52 -24.35 -2.74 27.02
N SER A 53 -24.96 -2.61 25.83
CA SER A 53 -25.61 -1.40 25.27
C SER A 53 -25.16 -0.04 25.82
N GLY A 54 -24.29 0.65 25.07
CA GLY A 54 -24.00 2.07 25.27
C GLY A 54 -22.82 2.57 24.43
N GLU A 55 -23.13 3.45 23.47
CA GLU A 55 -22.24 4.45 22.86
C GLU A 55 -21.02 4.00 22.02
N GLY A 56 -21.04 4.40 20.73
CA GLY A 56 -19.92 4.30 19.78
C GLY A 56 -18.68 5.17 20.10
N SER A 57 -18.48 5.56 21.36
CA SER A 57 -17.31 6.29 21.87
C SER A 57 -16.22 5.37 22.46
N SER A 58 -16.58 4.13 22.81
CA SER A 58 -15.72 3.20 23.55
C SER A 58 -14.54 2.63 22.75
N SER A 59 -14.64 2.51 21.42
CA SER A 59 -13.57 1.94 20.58
C SER A 59 -12.39 2.90 20.37
N PHE A 60 -12.66 4.20 20.19
CA PHE A 60 -11.63 5.22 19.99
C PHE A 60 -10.87 5.50 21.29
N LEU A 61 -11.59 5.64 22.41
CA LEU A 61 -10.96 5.89 23.70
C LEU A 61 -10.07 4.70 24.09
N ALA A 62 -10.51 3.45 23.86
CA ALA A 62 -9.68 2.28 24.11
C ALA A 62 -8.45 2.21 23.19
N ALA A 63 -8.55 2.50 21.89
CA ALA A 63 -7.41 2.55 20.98
C ALA A 63 -6.42 3.69 21.32
N LEU A 64 -6.95 4.87 21.67
CA LEU A 64 -6.17 6.03 22.11
C LEU A 64 -5.46 5.74 23.43
N LEU A 65 -6.17 5.25 24.44
CA LEU A 65 -5.61 4.83 25.74
C LEU A 65 -4.53 3.75 25.57
N ARG A 66 -4.70 2.83 24.61
CA ARG A 66 -3.68 1.82 24.24
C ARG A 66 -2.45 2.42 23.56
N ALA A 67 -2.59 3.51 22.82
CA ALA A 67 -1.49 4.21 22.16
C ALA A 67 -0.81 5.27 23.04
N MET A 68 -1.47 5.78 24.09
CA MET A 68 -0.93 6.85 24.94
C MET A 68 0.41 6.51 25.62
N PRO A 69 0.66 5.28 26.12
CA PRO A 69 1.98 4.90 26.64
C PRO A 69 3.06 4.90 25.55
N CYS A 70 2.67 4.61 24.29
CA CYS A 70 3.57 4.62 23.14
C CYS A 70 3.93 6.03 22.64
N LEU A 71 3.21 7.07 23.07
CA LEU A 71 3.52 8.47 22.78
C LEU A 71 4.53 9.07 23.77
N GLY A 72 5.12 8.26 24.66
CA GLY A 72 6.14 8.69 25.61
C GLY A 72 5.60 9.36 26.88
N CYS A 73 4.28 9.34 27.11
CA CYS A 73 3.65 10.07 28.21
C CYS A 73 3.80 9.42 29.60
N THR A 74 4.15 8.13 29.71
CA THR A 74 4.13 7.42 31.00
C THR A 74 5.38 6.60 31.33
N GLY A 75 6.33 6.42 30.41
CA GLY A 75 7.53 5.61 30.64
C GLY A 75 7.28 4.12 30.96
N ARG A 76 6.03 3.64 30.82
CA ARG A 76 5.59 2.27 31.15
C ARG A 76 5.14 1.51 29.90
N SER A 77 5.21 0.18 29.96
CA SER A 77 4.73 -0.70 28.88
C SER A 77 3.21 -0.65 28.77
N PRO A 78 2.63 -0.55 27.55
CA PRO A 78 1.18 -0.51 27.32
C PRO A 78 0.39 -1.68 27.93
N ALA A 79 1.01 -2.86 28.03
CA ALA A 79 0.42 -4.08 28.57
C ALA A 79 0.21 -4.00 30.10
N ALA A 80 1.14 -3.36 30.82
CA ALA A 80 1.11 -3.30 32.28
C ALA A 80 -0.01 -2.40 32.83
N ASP A 81 -0.34 -1.31 32.12
CA ASP A 81 -1.33 -0.33 32.61
C ASP A 81 -2.80 -0.71 32.30
N LEU A 82 -3.03 -1.71 31.42
CA LEU A 82 -4.38 -2.14 31.01
C LEU A 82 -4.77 -3.53 31.51
N GLY A 83 -3.94 -4.19 32.32
CA GLY A 83 -4.21 -5.53 32.85
C GLY A 83 -4.35 -6.62 31.78
N MET A 84 -3.92 -6.33 30.55
CA MET A 84 -3.91 -7.24 29.41
C MET A 84 -2.46 -7.71 29.28
N GLY A 85 -2.23 -9.04 29.31
CA GLY A 85 -0.88 -9.61 29.19
C GLY A 85 -0.15 -9.16 27.91
N ASP A 86 1.10 -9.61 27.72
CA ASP A 86 2.11 -9.20 26.72
C ASP A 86 1.72 -9.27 25.20
N SER A 87 0.46 -9.12 24.83
CA SER A 87 -0.08 -9.41 23.48
C SER A 87 -0.18 -8.21 22.54
N LEU A 88 0.07 -6.97 23.00
CA LEU A 88 -0.01 -5.79 22.12
C LEU A 88 1.37 -5.39 21.59
N PRO A 89 1.48 -5.12 20.27
CA PRO A 89 2.75 -4.72 19.65
C PRO A 89 3.21 -3.35 20.15
N ASP A 90 4.51 -3.22 20.42
CA ASP A 90 5.13 -1.94 20.76
C ASP A 90 5.23 -1.04 19.53
N LEU A 91 4.37 -0.03 19.47
CA LEU A 91 4.32 0.94 18.36
C LEU A 91 5.29 2.12 18.52
N ARG A 92 6.03 2.22 19.64
CA ARG A 92 6.96 3.34 19.90
C ARG A 92 7.94 3.59 18.76
N PRO A 93 8.59 2.58 18.15
CA PRO A 93 9.55 2.81 17.08
C PRO A 93 8.93 3.51 15.87
N LEU A 94 7.67 3.22 15.57
CA LEU A 94 6.93 3.86 14.47
C LEU A 94 6.44 5.24 14.88
N LEU A 95 5.81 5.38 16.05
CA LEU A 95 5.22 6.65 16.49
C LEU A 95 6.26 7.74 16.78
N GLN A 96 7.49 7.35 17.11
CA GLN A 96 8.62 8.26 17.34
C GLN A 96 9.43 8.56 16.07
N SER A 97 9.08 7.95 14.94
CA SER A 97 9.75 8.19 13.65
C SER A 97 8.80 8.85 12.66
N ARG A 98 8.95 10.17 12.52
CA ARG A 98 8.20 10.95 11.53
C ARG A 98 8.34 10.38 10.12
N GLU A 99 9.55 10.00 9.71
CA GLU A 99 9.79 9.46 8.38
C GLU A 99 9.07 8.11 8.19
N ALA A 100 9.00 7.28 9.23
CA ALA A 100 8.27 6.01 9.18
C ALA A 100 6.75 6.24 9.07
N LEU A 101 6.22 7.21 9.81
CA LEU A 101 4.82 7.61 9.72
C LEU A 101 4.47 8.14 8.33
N GLU A 102 5.32 9.01 7.76
CA GLU A 102 5.13 9.54 6.40
C GLU A 102 5.19 8.40 5.37
N ALA A 103 6.22 7.55 5.44
CA ALA A 103 6.37 6.39 4.57
C ALA A 103 5.14 5.47 4.62
N LEU A 104 4.51 5.28 5.78
CA LEU A 104 3.31 4.45 5.90
C LEU A 104 2.06 5.18 5.38
N LEU A 105 1.82 6.41 5.83
CA LEU A 105 0.55 7.12 5.56
C LEU A 105 0.42 7.62 4.12
N THR A 106 1.51 7.88 3.41
CA THR A 106 1.47 8.40 2.03
C THR A 106 1.73 7.36 0.95
N SER A 107 1.61 6.07 1.31
CA SER A 107 1.90 4.95 0.40
C SER A 107 0.67 4.22 -0.10
N GLY A 108 -0.47 4.92 -0.12
CA GLY A 108 -1.72 4.39 -0.65
C GLY A 108 -2.49 3.47 0.27
N GLY A 109 -2.09 3.37 1.53
CA GLY A 109 -2.89 2.68 2.55
C GLY A 109 -3.16 1.20 2.26
N SER A 110 -3.92 0.60 3.18
CA SER A 110 -4.39 -0.78 3.10
C SER A 110 -5.57 -0.94 4.04
N ARG A 111 -6.33 -2.03 3.93
CA ARG A 111 -7.37 -2.35 4.91
C ARG A 111 -6.80 -2.91 6.22
N ALA A 112 -5.57 -3.42 6.18
CA ALA A 112 -4.94 -4.12 7.29
C ALA A 112 -3.94 -3.26 8.08
N TRP A 113 -4.30 -2.01 8.42
CA TRP A 113 -3.43 -1.05 9.12
C TRP A 113 -2.73 -1.60 10.37
N GLY A 114 -3.43 -2.35 11.21
CA GLY A 114 -2.83 -2.97 12.40
C GLY A 114 -1.70 -3.93 12.04
N LYS A 115 -1.94 -4.86 11.11
CA LYS A 115 -0.92 -5.84 10.66
C LYS A 115 0.29 -5.16 10.02
N MET A 116 0.08 -4.07 9.27
CA MET A 116 1.17 -3.30 8.67
C MET A 116 2.02 -2.59 9.72
N ALA A 117 1.38 -1.88 10.65
CA ALA A 117 2.08 -1.15 11.72
C ALA A 117 2.91 -2.13 12.57
N GLU A 118 2.36 -3.29 12.87
CA GLU A 118 3.07 -4.39 13.54
C GLU A 118 4.29 -4.86 12.77
N ALA A 119 4.14 -5.18 11.48
CA ALA A 119 5.23 -5.67 10.66
C ALA A 119 6.36 -4.63 10.55
N LEU A 120 6.02 -3.36 10.35
CA LEU A 120 6.99 -2.28 10.30
C LEU A 120 7.72 -2.08 11.63
N CYS A 121 7.01 -2.14 12.77
CA CYS A 121 7.66 -2.04 14.09
C CYS A 121 8.63 -3.19 14.33
N ARG A 122 8.26 -4.42 13.94
CA ARG A 122 9.16 -5.57 14.03
C ARG A 122 10.42 -5.36 13.20
N LEU A 123 10.31 -4.84 11.97
CA LEU A 123 11.46 -4.51 11.14
C LEU A 123 12.32 -3.39 11.76
N LEU A 124 11.71 -2.31 12.25
CA LEU A 124 12.41 -1.21 12.93
C LEU A 124 13.22 -1.68 14.15
N GLN A 125 12.73 -2.69 14.86
CA GLN A 125 13.39 -3.26 16.04
C GLN A 125 14.47 -4.29 15.70
N SER A 126 14.23 -5.13 14.69
CA SER A 126 15.11 -6.25 14.35
C SER A 126 16.18 -5.93 13.31
N GLU A 127 16.01 -4.86 12.53
CA GLU A 127 16.89 -4.50 11.42
C GLU A 127 17.52 -3.11 11.65
N PRO A 128 18.76 -3.05 12.20
CA PRO A 128 19.42 -1.78 12.52
C PRO A 128 19.57 -0.83 11.35
N GLY A 129 19.62 -1.34 10.11
CA GLY A 129 19.69 -0.53 8.90
C GLY A 129 18.40 0.22 8.55
N CYS A 130 17.28 -0.09 9.22
CA CYS A 130 15.98 0.53 8.99
C CYS A 130 15.81 1.84 9.80
N ALA A 131 16.23 1.82 11.07
CA ALA A 131 16.00 2.91 12.02
C ALA A 131 16.59 4.29 11.61
N PRO A 132 17.76 4.37 10.93
CA PRO A 132 18.32 5.64 10.49
C PRO A 132 17.52 6.38 9.40
N GLY A 133 16.51 5.74 8.79
CA GLY A 133 15.68 6.34 7.73
C GLY A 133 16.13 6.00 6.31
N GLY A 134 15.73 6.82 5.35
CA GLY A 134 16.13 6.72 3.95
C GLY A 134 15.48 5.56 3.19
N TRP A 135 16.18 5.02 2.19
CA TRP A 135 15.61 4.00 1.30
C TRP A 135 15.34 2.67 2.00
N ARG A 136 16.10 2.33 3.05
CA ARG A 136 15.87 1.11 3.85
C ARG A 136 14.58 1.20 4.66
N LEU A 137 14.27 2.36 5.22
CA LEU A 137 12.99 2.59 5.88
C LEU A 137 11.82 2.52 4.89
N ARG A 138 11.99 3.13 3.71
CA ARG A 138 10.99 3.05 2.63
C ARG A 138 10.77 1.60 2.16
N LEU A 139 11.85 0.81 2.05
CA LEU A 139 11.77 -0.62 1.73
C LEU A 139 11.04 -1.40 2.83
N ALA A 140 11.39 -1.19 4.10
CA ALA A 140 10.73 -1.85 5.23
C ALA A 140 9.22 -1.54 5.27
N ALA A 141 8.84 -0.28 5.03
CA ALA A 141 7.44 0.12 4.97
C ALA A 141 6.71 -0.56 3.80
N ALA A 142 7.33 -0.63 2.61
CA ALA A 142 6.74 -1.31 1.45
C ALA A 142 6.54 -2.81 1.70
N VAL A 143 7.53 -3.46 2.32
CA VAL A 143 7.47 -4.85 2.77
C VAL A 143 6.33 -5.06 3.76
N ALA A 144 6.16 -4.16 4.74
CA ALA A 144 5.06 -4.23 5.70
C ALA A 144 3.67 -4.15 5.04
N PHE A 145 3.50 -3.33 3.99
CA PHE A 145 2.30 -3.33 3.16
C PHE A 145 2.06 -4.69 2.50
N CYS A 146 3.07 -5.22 1.81
CA CYS A 146 2.97 -6.52 1.15
C CYS A 146 2.64 -7.66 2.11
N TYR A 147 3.21 -7.64 3.31
CA TYR A 147 2.94 -8.63 4.34
C TYR A 147 1.48 -8.59 4.79
N ALA A 148 0.94 -7.40 5.04
CA ALA A 148 -0.41 -7.28 5.57
C ALA A 148 -1.49 -7.59 4.53
N GLU A 149 -1.22 -7.33 3.25
CA GLU A 149 -2.13 -7.62 2.15
C GLU A 149 -2.10 -9.10 1.76
N GLY A 150 -0.93 -9.76 1.85
CA GLY A 150 -0.79 -11.20 1.64
C GLY A 150 -1.16 -11.66 0.22
N GLU A 151 -1.22 -10.74 -0.74
CA GLU A 151 -1.69 -11.02 -2.09
C GLU A 151 -0.57 -11.68 -2.91
N THR A 152 -0.74 -12.97 -3.21
CA THR A 152 0.15 -13.75 -4.08
C THR A 152 -0.64 -14.77 -4.88
N ASP A 153 -0.15 -15.12 -6.07
CA ASP A 153 -0.70 -16.21 -6.89
C ASP A 153 0.11 -17.50 -6.64
N ARG A 154 -0.46 -18.43 -5.86
CA ARG A 154 0.18 -19.71 -5.48
C ARG A 154 0.58 -20.59 -6.66
N ASN A 155 0.04 -20.33 -7.85
CA ASN A 155 0.43 -21.09 -9.04
C ASN A 155 1.81 -20.68 -9.57
N HIS A 156 2.44 -19.60 -9.08
CA HIS A 156 3.67 -19.03 -9.64
C HIS A 156 4.91 -19.19 -8.75
N HIS A 157 4.77 -19.90 -7.62
CA HIS A 157 5.86 -20.19 -6.72
C HIS A 157 5.62 -21.54 -6.03
N GLU A 158 6.69 -22.29 -5.79
CA GLU A 158 6.64 -23.53 -5.01
C GLU A 158 6.97 -23.26 -3.54
N GLU A 159 7.90 -22.34 -3.29
CA GLU A 159 8.30 -21.92 -1.95
C GLU A 159 7.44 -20.77 -1.43
N PRO A 160 7.14 -20.71 -0.11
CA PRO A 160 6.45 -19.58 0.48
C PRO A 160 7.21 -18.28 0.29
N ILE A 161 6.48 -17.22 -0.05
CA ILE A 161 7.02 -15.86 -0.07
C ILE A 161 7.07 -15.33 1.36
N ASP A 162 8.26 -15.37 1.96
CA ASP A 162 8.52 -14.69 3.23
C ASP A 162 8.80 -13.21 2.98
N VAL A 163 7.85 -12.37 3.38
CA VAL A 163 7.92 -10.93 3.16
C VAL A 163 8.98 -10.28 4.04
N LEU A 164 9.25 -10.78 5.25
CA LEU A 164 10.36 -10.25 6.07
C LEU A 164 11.71 -10.66 5.49
N HIS A 165 11.83 -11.88 4.96
CA HIS A 165 13.01 -12.28 4.20
C HIS A 165 13.21 -11.38 2.97
N ARG A 166 12.12 -10.99 2.29
CA ARG A 166 12.14 -10.08 1.14
C ARG A 166 12.83 -8.75 1.43
N TYR A 167 12.67 -8.20 2.64
CA TYR A 167 13.40 -6.99 3.07
C TYR A 167 14.92 -7.20 2.99
N ARG A 168 15.41 -8.31 3.54
CA ARG A 168 16.85 -8.63 3.56
C ARG A 168 17.36 -8.90 2.17
N SER A 169 16.67 -9.75 1.41
CA SER A 169 17.02 -10.07 0.02
C SER A 169 17.20 -8.81 -0.83
N PHE A 170 16.19 -7.93 -0.88
CA PHE A 170 16.27 -6.71 -1.68
C PHE A 170 17.29 -5.71 -1.12
N GLY A 171 17.45 -5.64 0.20
CA GLY A 171 18.48 -4.83 0.83
C GLY A 171 19.89 -5.24 0.41
N GLU A 172 20.20 -6.52 0.51
CA GLU A 172 21.49 -7.09 0.11
C GLU A 172 21.73 -6.97 -1.40
N TRP A 173 20.71 -7.21 -2.22
CA TRP A 173 20.83 -7.07 -3.68
C TRP A 173 21.10 -5.62 -4.08
N ALA A 174 20.51 -4.65 -3.39
CA ALA A 174 20.80 -3.23 -3.61
C ALA A 174 22.25 -2.89 -3.21
N ASP A 175 22.72 -3.34 -2.04
CA ASP A 175 24.09 -3.08 -1.59
C ASP A 175 25.16 -3.69 -2.50
N GLN A 176 24.87 -4.86 -3.06
CA GLN A 176 25.75 -5.57 -4.00
C GLN A 176 25.68 -5.02 -5.44
N GLY A 177 24.82 -4.03 -5.70
CA GLY A 177 24.63 -3.47 -7.05
C GLY A 177 23.96 -4.44 -8.04
N LEU A 178 23.19 -5.40 -7.54
CA LEU A 178 22.44 -6.37 -8.37
C LEU A 178 21.11 -5.80 -8.88
N LEU A 179 20.63 -4.70 -8.31
CA LEU A 179 19.44 -3.96 -8.74
C LEU A 179 19.86 -2.72 -9.53
N PHE A 180 18.97 -2.19 -10.37
CA PHE A 180 19.27 -0.96 -11.06
C PHE A 180 19.39 0.23 -10.09
N PRO A 181 20.27 1.21 -10.35
CA PRO A 181 20.60 2.28 -9.40
C PRO A 181 19.39 3.08 -8.89
N GLN A 182 18.34 3.22 -9.71
CA GLN A 182 17.14 3.94 -9.31
C GLN A 182 16.38 3.30 -8.15
N PHE A 183 16.60 2.01 -7.83
CA PHE A 183 15.89 1.29 -6.78
C PHE A 183 15.94 2.03 -5.43
N CYS A 184 17.13 2.48 -5.01
CA CYS A 184 17.33 3.20 -3.75
C CYS A 184 16.70 4.60 -3.75
N SER A 185 16.28 5.13 -4.90
CA SER A 185 15.59 6.42 -5.00
C SER A 185 14.07 6.30 -4.87
N LEU A 186 13.51 5.10 -5.06
CA LEU A 186 12.07 4.85 -5.12
C LEU A 186 11.36 5.22 -3.81
N THR A 187 10.14 5.76 -3.93
CA THR A 187 9.25 5.97 -2.78
C THR A 187 8.74 4.64 -2.25
N THR A 188 8.25 4.63 -1.02
CA THR A 188 7.63 3.43 -0.42
C THR A 188 6.50 2.89 -1.30
N TRP A 189 5.67 3.75 -1.89
CA TRP A 189 4.61 3.35 -2.81
C TRP A 189 5.17 2.65 -4.07
N GLN A 190 6.23 3.17 -4.67
CA GLN A 190 6.86 2.53 -5.84
C GLN A 190 7.48 1.18 -5.46
N LEU A 191 8.12 1.09 -4.29
CA LEU A 191 8.73 -0.14 -3.79
C LEU A 191 7.70 -1.25 -3.55
N ARG A 192 6.44 -0.92 -3.23
CA ARG A 192 5.35 -1.91 -3.13
C ARG A 192 5.18 -2.71 -4.43
N TYR A 193 5.32 -2.05 -5.58
CA TYR A 193 5.28 -2.68 -6.91
C TYR A 193 6.61 -3.32 -7.33
N VAL A 194 7.56 -3.47 -6.40
CA VAL A 194 8.78 -4.25 -6.60
C VAL A 194 8.74 -5.48 -5.68
N VAL A 195 8.57 -5.25 -4.38
CA VAL A 195 8.63 -6.31 -3.37
C VAL A 195 7.33 -7.10 -3.23
N GLY A 196 6.22 -6.59 -3.77
CA GLY A 196 4.94 -7.29 -3.93
C GLY A 196 4.92 -8.32 -5.08
N SER A 197 6.08 -8.82 -5.48
CA SER A 197 6.21 -9.83 -6.55
C SER A 197 5.49 -11.14 -6.18
N TRP A 198 4.76 -11.71 -7.14
CA TRP A 198 4.18 -13.06 -7.04
C TRP A 198 5.22 -14.18 -7.17
N HIS A 199 6.42 -13.84 -7.61
CA HIS A 199 7.53 -14.78 -7.74
C HIS A 199 8.35 -14.82 -6.46
N ALA A 200 8.78 -16.02 -6.09
CA ALA A 200 9.69 -16.21 -4.96
C ALA A 200 11.10 -15.68 -5.28
N ASP A 201 11.92 -15.51 -4.25
CA ASP A 201 13.27 -14.94 -4.39
C ASP A 201 14.15 -15.77 -5.33
N SER A 202 14.02 -17.10 -5.31
CA SER A 202 14.74 -18.00 -6.23
C SER A 202 14.44 -17.69 -7.71
N CYS A 203 13.19 -17.38 -8.04
CA CYS A 203 12.79 -16.98 -9.40
C CYS A 203 13.39 -15.63 -9.79
N LEU A 204 13.47 -14.68 -8.86
CA LEU A 204 14.08 -13.36 -9.12
C LEU A 204 15.59 -13.48 -9.30
N VAL A 205 16.26 -14.32 -8.51
CA VAL A 205 17.69 -14.67 -8.68
C VAL A 205 17.91 -15.32 -10.05
N TRP A 206 17.07 -16.30 -10.41
CA TRP A 206 17.12 -16.95 -11.72
C TRP A 206 16.96 -15.93 -12.85
N ALA A 207 15.98 -15.03 -12.76
CA ALA A 207 15.69 -14.04 -13.78
C ALA A 207 16.88 -13.09 -14.05
N ARG A 208 17.60 -12.66 -13.00
CA ARG A 208 18.81 -11.84 -13.18
C ARG A 208 19.88 -12.50 -14.04
N VAL A 209 19.93 -13.84 -14.03
CA VAL A 209 20.89 -14.63 -14.82
C VAL A 209 20.37 -14.98 -16.20
N HIS A 210 19.05 -15.12 -16.38
CA HIS A 210 18.45 -15.69 -17.59
C HIS A 210 17.70 -14.69 -18.48
N VAL A 211 17.29 -13.52 -17.99
CA VAL A 211 16.73 -12.46 -18.82
C VAL A 211 17.75 -12.07 -19.89
N ASP A 212 17.37 -11.97 -21.17
CA ASP A 212 18.32 -11.67 -22.24
C ASP A 212 19.02 -10.32 -22.01
N GLN A 213 20.30 -10.24 -22.39
CA GLN A 213 21.13 -9.05 -22.19
C GLN A 213 20.50 -7.77 -22.76
N GLN A 214 19.77 -7.88 -23.87
CA GLN A 214 19.08 -6.75 -24.52
C GLN A 214 17.96 -6.14 -23.67
N TYR A 215 17.43 -6.87 -22.67
CA TYR A 215 16.38 -6.41 -21.76
C TYR A 215 16.93 -6.03 -20.38
N ARG A 216 18.24 -6.16 -20.12
CA ARG A 216 18.84 -5.84 -18.82
C ARG A 216 19.17 -4.36 -18.67
N SER A 217 18.23 -3.49 -19.01
CA SER A 217 18.36 -2.05 -18.79
C SER A 217 17.05 -1.43 -18.29
N PRO A 218 17.12 -0.27 -17.60
CA PRO A 218 15.93 0.49 -17.20
C PRO A 218 14.99 0.83 -18.36
N GLU A 219 15.48 0.91 -19.59
CA GLU A 219 14.72 1.28 -20.79
C GLU A 219 13.95 0.10 -21.40
N SER A 220 14.33 -1.13 -21.06
CA SER A 220 13.92 -2.31 -21.83
C SER A 220 13.45 -3.50 -21.00
N VAL A 221 13.63 -3.47 -19.67
CA VAL A 221 13.33 -4.63 -18.81
C VAL A 221 11.87 -5.10 -18.85
N GLY A 222 10.91 -4.18 -19.02
CA GLY A 222 9.50 -4.59 -19.18
C GLY A 222 9.25 -5.41 -20.45
N MET A 223 10.08 -5.21 -21.49
CA MET A 223 10.01 -5.97 -22.74
C MET A 223 10.53 -7.41 -22.59
N ALA A 224 11.11 -7.79 -21.46
CA ALA A 224 11.48 -9.17 -21.16
C ALA A 224 10.28 -10.13 -21.19
N ALA A 225 9.04 -9.61 -21.11
CA ALA A 225 7.82 -10.37 -21.39
C ALA A 225 7.89 -11.12 -22.74
N ARG A 226 8.55 -10.53 -23.74
CA ARG A 226 8.69 -11.06 -25.11
C ARG A 226 9.59 -12.29 -25.21
N MET A 227 10.30 -12.65 -24.13
CA MET A 227 11.03 -13.91 -24.05
C MET A 227 10.10 -15.12 -23.97
N VAL A 228 8.87 -14.93 -23.48
CA VAL A 228 7.89 -16.02 -23.33
C VAL A 228 7.25 -16.33 -24.68
N ARG A 229 7.37 -17.58 -25.12
CA ARG A 229 6.71 -18.06 -26.35
C ARG A 229 5.19 -18.07 -26.15
N TYR A 230 4.47 -17.38 -27.03
CA TYR A 230 3.01 -17.40 -27.04
C TYR A 230 2.50 -18.75 -27.54
N ARG A 231 1.84 -19.54 -26.68
CA ARG A 231 1.39 -20.91 -26.97
C ARG A 231 0.06 -21.25 -26.29
N ASP A 232 -0.92 -21.67 -27.08
CA ASP A 232 -2.20 -22.17 -26.57
C ASP A 232 -2.15 -23.66 -26.18
N PHE A 233 -1.17 -24.41 -26.73
CA PHE A 233 -0.94 -25.83 -26.47
C PHE A 233 0.54 -26.12 -26.22
N ASN A 234 0.83 -27.00 -25.25
CA ASN A 234 2.18 -27.50 -25.03
C ASN A 234 2.55 -28.58 -26.08
N ASP A 235 3.78 -29.10 -26.04
CA ASP A 235 4.27 -30.08 -27.04
C ASP A 235 3.54 -31.43 -27.03
N ARG A 236 2.67 -31.66 -26.03
CA ARG A 236 1.84 -32.87 -25.91
C ARG A 236 0.36 -32.59 -26.23
N GLY A 237 0.04 -31.41 -26.76
CA GLY A 237 -1.31 -31.04 -27.14
C GLY A 237 -2.25 -30.71 -25.96
N VAL A 238 -1.71 -30.48 -24.76
CA VAL A 238 -2.52 -30.03 -23.61
C VAL A 238 -2.76 -28.53 -23.71
N SER A 239 -4.01 -28.10 -23.55
CA SER A 239 -4.37 -26.68 -23.68
C SER A 239 -3.96 -25.88 -22.44
N VAL A 240 -3.59 -24.61 -22.64
CA VAL A 240 -3.34 -23.65 -21.54
C VAL A 240 -4.56 -23.45 -20.64
N GLN A 241 -5.77 -23.69 -21.17
CA GLN A 241 -7.02 -23.62 -20.41
C GLN A 241 -7.17 -24.76 -19.39
N GLU A 242 -6.33 -25.80 -19.48
CA GLU A 242 -6.27 -26.89 -18.50
C GLU A 242 -5.40 -26.53 -17.27
N GLY A 243 -4.97 -25.26 -17.15
CA GLY A 243 -4.24 -24.75 -15.99
C GLY A 243 -2.88 -25.42 -15.83
N LEU A 244 -2.52 -25.85 -14.61
CA LEU A 244 -1.21 -26.45 -14.33
C LEU A 244 -0.92 -27.72 -15.14
N ARG A 245 -1.93 -28.40 -15.69
CA ARG A 245 -1.70 -29.53 -16.61
C ARG A 245 -0.91 -29.14 -17.85
N PHE A 246 -1.07 -27.89 -18.32
CA PHE A 246 -0.23 -27.34 -19.40
C PHE A 246 1.26 -27.39 -19.03
N TYR A 247 1.59 -27.15 -17.76
CA TYR A 247 2.95 -27.15 -17.20
C TYR A 247 3.31 -28.47 -16.51
N ASP A 248 2.80 -29.62 -16.94
CA ASP A 248 3.12 -30.90 -16.31
C ASP A 248 2.70 -31.04 -14.83
N GLY A 249 1.75 -30.21 -14.38
CA GLY A 249 1.37 -30.12 -12.98
C GLY A 249 2.36 -29.32 -12.12
N LYS A 250 3.43 -28.77 -12.71
CA LYS A 250 4.39 -27.90 -12.02
C LYS A 250 3.79 -26.51 -11.80
N ALA A 251 4.26 -25.79 -10.79
CA ALA A 251 3.97 -24.38 -10.66
C ALA A 251 4.55 -23.60 -11.88
N ALA A 252 3.80 -22.61 -12.36
CA ALA A 252 4.18 -21.70 -13.43
C ALA A 252 5.20 -20.64 -12.93
N THR A 253 6.34 -21.12 -12.41
CA THR A 253 7.48 -20.29 -12.02
C THR A 253 8.12 -19.65 -13.25
N MET A 254 8.97 -18.63 -13.07
CA MET A 254 9.67 -17.99 -14.21
C MET A 254 10.46 -18.98 -15.09
N PRO A 255 11.25 -19.93 -14.53
CA PRO A 255 11.91 -20.95 -15.34
C PRO A 255 10.94 -21.82 -16.15
N VAL A 256 9.83 -22.25 -15.52
CA VAL A 256 8.82 -23.10 -16.16
C VAL A 256 8.09 -22.35 -17.27
N ILE A 257 7.72 -21.09 -17.05
CA ILE A 257 7.11 -20.25 -18.09
C ILE A 257 8.08 -20.03 -19.26
N ASN A 258 9.36 -19.78 -18.98
CA ASN A 258 10.37 -19.61 -20.03
C ASN A 258 10.57 -20.89 -20.87
N GLU A 259 10.51 -22.05 -20.23
CA GLU A 259 10.61 -23.36 -20.91
C GLU A 259 9.35 -23.67 -21.74
N TYR A 260 8.16 -23.61 -21.13
CA TYR A 260 6.92 -24.07 -21.77
C TYR A 260 6.30 -23.02 -22.69
N GLY A 261 6.50 -21.73 -22.38
CA GLY A 261 5.70 -20.64 -22.93
C GLY A 261 4.35 -20.51 -22.21
N GLY A 262 3.39 -19.87 -22.86
CA GLY A 262 2.03 -19.71 -22.37
C GLY A 262 1.30 -18.61 -23.13
N VAL A 263 0.16 -18.13 -22.63
CA VAL A 263 -0.59 -17.01 -23.23
C VAL A 263 -0.37 -15.71 -22.47
N CYS A 264 -1.19 -14.69 -22.75
CA CYS A 264 -1.07 -13.34 -22.20
C CYS A 264 -0.80 -13.27 -20.69
N GLY A 265 -1.45 -14.10 -19.88
CA GLY A 265 -1.20 -14.17 -18.44
C GLY A 265 0.24 -14.59 -18.09
N ALA A 266 0.79 -15.62 -18.75
CA ALA A 266 2.16 -16.07 -18.50
C ALA A 266 3.19 -15.04 -18.97
N VAL A 267 2.96 -14.46 -20.16
CA VAL A 267 3.78 -13.39 -20.75
C VAL A 267 3.89 -12.19 -19.81
N SER A 268 2.74 -11.67 -19.36
CA SER A 268 2.70 -10.46 -18.53
C SER A 268 3.25 -10.67 -17.12
N LYS A 269 2.96 -11.82 -16.51
CA LYS A 269 3.49 -12.18 -15.18
C LYS A 269 4.99 -12.44 -15.20
N PHE A 270 5.52 -13.00 -16.29
CA PHE A 270 6.96 -13.14 -16.49
C PHE A 270 7.63 -11.77 -16.63
N GLY A 271 7.08 -10.88 -17.47
CA GLY A 271 7.58 -9.52 -17.65
C GLY A 271 7.64 -8.73 -16.34
N ALA A 272 6.56 -8.75 -15.56
CA ALA A 272 6.54 -8.11 -14.24
C ALA A 272 7.60 -8.71 -13.29
N GLY A 273 7.74 -10.05 -13.26
CA GLY A 273 8.78 -10.73 -12.50
C GLY A 273 10.20 -10.32 -12.90
N ALA A 274 10.46 -10.15 -14.20
CA ALA A 274 11.73 -9.67 -14.71
C ALA A 274 12.02 -8.24 -14.23
N CYS A 275 11.04 -7.33 -14.27
CA CYS A 275 11.19 -6.00 -13.69
C CYS A 275 11.56 -6.05 -12.20
N HIS A 276 10.84 -6.86 -11.41
CA HIS A 276 11.09 -6.98 -9.97
C HIS A 276 12.49 -7.53 -9.68
N ALA A 277 12.99 -8.45 -10.50
CA ALA A 277 14.32 -9.04 -10.36
C ALA A 277 15.46 -8.00 -10.42
N PHE A 278 15.23 -6.89 -11.13
CA PHE A 278 16.16 -5.75 -11.26
C PHE A 278 15.73 -4.51 -10.46
N GLY A 279 14.71 -4.62 -9.61
CA GLY A 279 14.28 -3.52 -8.74
C GLY A 279 13.41 -2.46 -9.43
N VAL A 280 12.72 -2.83 -10.52
CA VAL A 280 11.85 -1.92 -11.28
C VAL A 280 10.38 -2.14 -10.91
N PRO A 281 9.63 -1.09 -10.54
CA PRO A 281 8.20 -1.20 -10.26
C PRO A 281 7.43 -1.75 -11.46
N ALA A 282 6.65 -2.81 -11.26
CA ALA A 282 5.80 -3.38 -12.28
C ALA A 282 4.59 -4.10 -11.68
N MET A 283 3.59 -4.38 -12.51
CA MET A 283 2.52 -5.31 -12.15
C MET A 283 1.77 -5.81 -13.38
N PRO A 284 1.22 -7.03 -13.33
CA PRO A 284 0.21 -7.45 -14.28
C PRO A 284 -1.04 -6.58 -14.15
N VAL A 285 -1.67 -6.33 -15.28
CA VAL A 285 -2.93 -5.59 -15.42
C VAL A 285 -3.88 -6.36 -16.31
N ALA A 286 -5.17 -6.05 -16.19
CA ALA A 286 -6.23 -6.68 -16.97
C ALA A 286 -6.73 -5.75 -18.07
N GLN A 287 -7.02 -6.34 -19.23
CA GLN A 287 -7.73 -5.75 -20.36
C GLN A 287 -8.85 -6.72 -20.78
N PRO A 288 -9.86 -6.30 -21.57
CA PRO A 288 -10.94 -7.20 -21.96
C PRO A 288 -10.43 -8.49 -22.64
N GLY A 289 -10.59 -9.63 -21.96
CA GLY A 289 -10.12 -10.94 -22.44
C GLY A 289 -8.60 -11.11 -22.48
N HIS A 290 -7.83 -10.20 -21.89
CA HIS A 290 -6.37 -10.14 -22.05
C HIS A 290 -5.67 -9.71 -20.76
N CYS A 291 -4.44 -10.18 -20.57
CA CYS A 291 -3.58 -9.72 -19.48
C CYS A 291 -2.37 -9.02 -20.09
N ALA A 292 -2.16 -7.77 -19.70
CA ALA A 292 -0.98 -6.98 -20.04
C ALA A 292 -0.12 -6.76 -18.79
N LEU A 293 1.01 -6.07 -18.91
CA LEU A 293 1.72 -5.53 -17.74
C LEU A 293 1.91 -4.03 -17.88
N ILE A 294 2.00 -3.35 -16.74
CA ILE A 294 2.59 -2.02 -16.68
C ILE A 294 3.88 -2.05 -15.88
N TRP A 295 4.83 -1.22 -16.26
CA TRP A 295 6.11 -1.11 -15.58
C TRP A 295 6.62 0.33 -15.63
N ARG A 296 7.38 0.71 -14.61
CA ARG A 296 7.93 2.06 -14.49
C ARG A 296 9.24 2.15 -15.24
N GLY A 297 9.16 2.65 -16.46
CA GLY A 297 10.29 2.99 -17.31
C GLY A 297 11.15 4.14 -16.81
N PRO A 298 12.12 4.54 -17.63
CA PRO A 298 13.04 5.64 -17.32
C PRO A 298 12.30 6.93 -17.00
N GLN A 299 12.91 7.77 -16.16
CA GLN A 299 12.34 9.05 -15.72
C GLN A 299 10.93 8.98 -15.08
N GLY A 300 10.47 7.78 -14.71
CA GLY A 300 9.15 7.58 -14.10
C GLY A 300 7.99 7.53 -15.08
N SER A 301 8.24 7.33 -16.38
CA SER A 301 7.15 6.97 -17.29
C SER A 301 6.62 5.58 -16.91
N TRP A 302 5.31 5.42 -16.89
CA TRP A 302 4.70 4.09 -16.78
C TRP A 302 4.33 3.64 -18.19
N GLU A 303 4.83 2.48 -18.58
CA GLU A 303 4.71 1.91 -19.91
C GLU A 303 3.82 0.67 -19.89
N LEU A 304 3.12 0.42 -21.00
CA LEU A 304 2.35 -0.80 -21.23
C LEU A 304 3.18 -1.77 -22.08
N GLU A 305 3.14 -3.05 -21.73
CA GLU A 305 3.73 -4.13 -22.55
C GLU A 305 2.77 -5.32 -22.60
N ASN A 306 2.85 -6.10 -23.69
CA ASN A 306 1.82 -7.07 -24.04
C ASN A 306 0.43 -6.42 -24.07
N ASP A 307 0.32 -5.23 -24.68
CA ASP A 307 -0.89 -4.40 -24.72
C ASP A 307 -1.76 -4.71 -25.95
N CYS A 308 -3.08 -4.83 -25.75
CA CYS A 308 -4.05 -4.90 -26.85
C CYS A 308 -5.20 -3.89 -26.74
N GLY A 309 -5.25 -3.10 -25.66
CA GLY A 309 -6.42 -2.29 -25.31
C GLY A 309 -6.11 -0.83 -24.98
N GLY A 310 -4.85 -0.48 -24.73
CA GLY A 310 -4.43 0.83 -24.26
C GLY A 310 -4.90 1.17 -22.84
N TRP A 311 -4.43 2.31 -22.32
CA TRP A 311 -4.69 2.76 -20.94
C TRP A 311 -6.17 2.89 -20.57
N ASN A 312 -7.04 3.26 -21.51
CA ASN A 312 -8.48 3.46 -21.29
C ASN A 312 -9.23 2.14 -20.99
N GLN A 313 -8.71 1.01 -21.46
CA GLN A 313 -9.28 -0.32 -21.22
C GLN A 313 -8.49 -1.11 -20.15
N THR A 314 -7.44 -0.51 -19.59
CA THR A 314 -6.56 -1.18 -18.64
C THR A 314 -7.04 -0.99 -17.21
N ARG A 315 -7.17 -2.10 -16.50
CA ARG A 315 -7.56 -2.18 -15.09
C ARG A 315 -6.51 -2.91 -14.26
N MET A 316 -6.49 -2.67 -12.97
CA MET A 316 -5.71 -3.45 -12.02
C MET A 316 -6.11 -4.93 -12.09
N HIS A 317 -5.12 -5.82 -12.21
CA HIS A 317 -5.39 -7.26 -12.16
C HIS A 317 -5.91 -7.67 -10.76
N ASP A 318 -6.46 -8.87 -10.64
CA ASP A 318 -6.76 -9.46 -9.34
C ASP A 318 -5.49 -9.99 -8.66
N GLY A 319 -5.47 -10.03 -7.33
CA GLY A 319 -4.31 -10.48 -6.55
C GLY A 319 -3.10 -9.53 -6.62
N ILE A 320 -3.27 -8.31 -7.13
CA ILE A 320 -2.27 -7.24 -7.02
C ILE A 320 -2.74 -6.14 -6.08
N GLN A 321 -1.76 -5.48 -5.47
CA GLN A 321 -2.00 -4.43 -4.51
C GLN A 321 -2.72 -3.25 -5.15
N ARG A 322 -3.87 -2.88 -4.58
CA ARG A 322 -4.65 -1.70 -5.00
C ARG A 322 -4.55 -0.61 -3.96
N THR A 323 -3.71 0.37 -4.25
CA THR A 323 -3.46 1.55 -3.42
C THR A 323 -4.61 2.57 -3.52
N TRP A 324 -4.83 3.32 -2.43
CA TRP A 324 -5.90 4.31 -2.20
C TRP A 324 -7.31 3.73 -2.39
N ARG A 325 -7.51 2.45 -2.04
CA ARG A 325 -8.79 1.77 -2.22
C ARG A 325 -9.93 2.45 -1.45
N ASP A 326 -9.67 2.89 -0.23
CA ASP A 326 -10.69 3.51 0.62
C ASP A 326 -11.02 4.93 0.13
N GLU A 327 -10.02 5.66 -0.38
CA GLU A 327 -10.19 7.02 -0.89
C GLU A 327 -10.81 7.07 -2.29
N LEU A 328 -10.46 6.14 -3.18
CA LEU A 328 -10.85 6.17 -4.59
C LEU A 328 -12.02 5.24 -4.92
N GLY A 329 -12.43 4.37 -4.00
CA GLY A 329 -13.49 3.39 -4.24
C GLY A 329 -13.23 2.57 -5.51
N ARG A 330 -14.20 2.49 -6.41
CA ARG A 330 -14.05 1.74 -7.68
C ARG A 330 -12.99 2.30 -8.62
N SER A 331 -12.63 3.57 -8.50
CA SER A 331 -11.61 4.18 -9.37
C SER A 331 -10.20 3.61 -9.11
N CYS A 332 -9.94 2.98 -7.95
CA CYS A 332 -8.67 2.29 -7.70
C CYS A 332 -8.46 1.06 -8.60
N GLU A 333 -9.51 0.60 -9.30
CA GLU A 333 -9.42 -0.50 -10.27
C GLU A 333 -8.88 -0.04 -11.63
N LEU A 334 -8.81 1.27 -11.89
CA LEU A 334 -8.31 1.79 -13.16
C LEU A 334 -6.78 1.87 -13.12
N ALA A 335 -6.08 1.20 -14.04
CA ALA A 335 -4.62 1.26 -14.08
C ALA A 335 -4.09 2.67 -14.39
N GLY A 336 -4.89 3.49 -15.09
CA GLY A 336 -4.58 4.89 -15.37
C GLY A 336 -4.40 5.78 -14.14
N ILE A 337 -4.78 5.33 -12.94
CA ILE A 337 -4.47 6.05 -11.69
C ILE A 337 -2.97 6.04 -11.37
N VAL A 338 -2.23 5.04 -11.85
CA VAL A 338 -0.81 4.86 -11.50
C VAL A 338 0.05 5.98 -12.05
N PRO A 339 -0.02 6.35 -13.35
CA PRO A 339 0.66 7.55 -13.85
C PRO A 339 0.24 8.84 -13.14
N VAL A 340 -1.00 8.94 -12.64
CA VAL A 340 -1.47 10.11 -11.88
C VAL A 340 -0.77 10.18 -10.51
N MET A 341 -0.72 9.06 -9.80
CA MET A 341 -0.07 8.98 -8.49
C MET A 341 1.45 9.07 -8.58
N GLU A 342 2.05 8.59 -9.67
CA GLU A 342 3.47 8.78 -9.97
C GLU A 342 3.85 10.27 -10.01
N ARG A 343 3.01 11.11 -10.64
CA ARG A 343 3.24 12.58 -10.66
C ARG A 343 3.17 13.18 -9.26
N ALA A 344 2.21 12.74 -8.43
CA ALA A 344 2.13 13.19 -7.05
C ALA A 344 3.38 12.78 -6.26
N GLN A 345 3.85 11.55 -6.44
CA GLN A 345 5.01 10.99 -5.74
C GLN A 345 6.34 11.61 -6.21
N THR A 346 6.43 12.02 -7.46
CA THR A 346 7.57 12.80 -7.98
C THR A 346 7.69 14.17 -7.29
N SER A 347 6.56 14.74 -6.83
CA SER A 347 6.51 15.95 -6.00
C SER A 347 6.20 15.62 -4.54
N LEU A 348 6.97 14.71 -3.94
CA LEU A 348 6.68 14.14 -2.62
C LEU A 348 6.44 15.20 -1.53
N ALA A 349 7.19 16.31 -1.52
CA ALA A 349 6.99 17.38 -0.54
C ALA A 349 5.61 18.04 -0.65
N ASN A 350 5.17 18.35 -1.87
CA ASN A 350 3.84 18.93 -2.12
C ASN A 350 2.74 17.91 -1.83
N TYR A 351 2.99 16.64 -2.17
CA TYR A 351 2.05 15.57 -1.86
C TYR A 351 1.87 15.40 -0.34
N LEU A 352 2.97 15.36 0.43
CA LEU A 352 2.94 15.33 1.89
C LEU A 352 2.20 16.53 2.49
N ALA A 353 2.43 17.74 1.96
CA ALA A 353 1.71 18.93 2.40
C ALA A 353 0.20 18.80 2.14
N SER A 354 -0.20 18.32 0.96
CA SER A 354 -1.60 18.07 0.61
C SER A 354 -2.26 17.02 1.51
N GLU A 355 -1.58 15.90 1.79
CA GLU A 355 -2.05 14.85 2.69
C GLU A 355 -2.29 15.39 4.11
N ARG A 356 -1.33 16.16 4.65
CA ARG A 356 -1.45 16.77 5.98
C ARG A 356 -2.63 17.74 6.05
N LEU A 357 -2.84 18.57 5.03
CA LEU A 357 -4.01 19.45 4.98
C LEU A 357 -5.32 18.64 4.99
N ARG A 358 -5.37 17.54 4.23
CA ARG A 358 -6.56 16.67 4.20
C ARG A 358 -6.83 16.02 5.56
N TRP A 359 -5.80 15.52 6.23
CA TRP A 359 -5.95 14.95 7.57
C TRP A 359 -6.36 16.01 8.59
N ALA A 360 -5.73 17.20 8.56
CA ALA A 360 -6.10 18.32 9.43
C ALA A 360 -7.57 18.72 9.25
N ALA A 361 -8.04 18.81 8.00
CA ALA A 361 -9.43 19.15 7.68
C ALA A 361 -10.44 18.18 8.32
N ARG A 362 -10.15 16.87 8.35
CA ARG A 362 -10.99 15.85 9.01
C ARG A 362 -11.16 16.15 10.50
N PHE A 363 -10.09 16.56 11.18
CA PHE A 363 -10.16 16.91 12.59
C PHE A 363 -10.92 18.21 12.86
N CYS A 364 -11.03 19.10 11.87
CA CYS A 364 -11.82 20.33 11.93
C CYS A 364 -13.32 20.08 11.70
N SER A 365 -13.68 19.20 10.75
CA SER A 365 -15.08 18.94 10.35
C SER A 365 -15.89 18.14 11.39
N ASP A 366 -15.27 17.26 12.16
CA ASP A 366 -15.94 16.50 13.24
C ASP A 366 -16.47 17.37 14.39
N GLY A 367 -16.16 18.67 14.40
CA GLY A 367 -16.63 19.64 15.40
C GLY A 367 -17.97 20.30 15.06
N GLN A 368 -18.47 20.21 13.82
CA GLN A 368 -19.71 20.88 13.39
C GLN A 368 -20.97 20.00 13.45
N ALA A 369 -20.82 18.67 13.51
CA ALA A 369 -21.96 17.76 13.61
C ALA A 369 -22.71 17.83 14.96
N GLY A 370 -22.16 18.52 15.96
CA GLY A 370 -22.74 18.66 17.30
C GLY A 370 -23.46 19.98 17.59
N SER A 371 -23.60 20.89 16.62
CA SER A 371 -24.25 22.20 16.84
C SER A 371 -25.49 22.47 15.98
N ALA A 372 -25.97 21.49 15.19
CA ALA A 372 -27.31 21.57 14.61
C ALA A 372 -28.35 21.09 15.63
N GLY A 373 -28.53 21.89 16.68
CA GLY A 373 -29.59 21.70 17.66
C GLY A 373 -30.96 21.93 17.00
N THR A 374 -31.79 20.88 17.03
CA THR A 374 -33.23 20.94 17.32
C THR A 374 -33.91 22.30 17.08
N ALA A 375 -34.35 22.55 15.84
CA ALA A 375 -35.52 23.40 15.61
C ALA A 375 -36.75 22.47 15.60
N ALA A 376 -37.55 22.55 16.66
CA ALA A 376 -38.85 21.90 16.74
C ALA A 376 -39.78 22.45 15.63
N PRO A 377 -40.72 21.64 15.09
CA PRO A 377 -41.69 22.13 14.13
C PRO A 377 -42.71 23.01 14.85
N GLY A 378 -42.61 24.32 14.62
CA GLY A 378 -43.62 25.30 15.01
C GLY A 378 -44.82 25.20 14.08
N SER A 379 -45.99 25.09 14.71
CA SER A 379 -47.33 25.05 14.14
C SER A 379 -47.68 26.27 13.27
N GLY A 380 -48.28 26.01 12.11
CA GLY A 380 -49.42 26.75 11.56
C GLY A 380 -49.19 28.16 11.01
N ALA A 381 -49.23 28.27 9.68
CA ALA A 381 -50.06 29.25 8.98
C ALA A 381 -50.21 28.81 7.52
N GLU A 382 -51.44 28.53 7.12
CA GLU A 382 -51.86 28.46 5.72
C GLU A 382 -51.59 29.82 5.06
N GLU A 383 -51.01 29.82 3.86
CA GLU A 383 -51.13 30.97 2.98
C GLU A 383 -51.29 30.49 1.54
N GLU A 384 -52.41 30.93 0.96
CA GLU A 384 -52.98 30.56 -0.32
C GLU A 384 -52.07 30.94 -1.50
N ALA A 385 -52.02 30.07 -2.51
CA ALA A 385 -51.44 30.40 -3.81
C ALA A 385 -52.39 31.30 -4.62
N PRO A 386 -51.93 32.42 -5.20
CA PRO A 386 -52.70 33.15 -6.20
C PRO A 386 -52.56 32.49 -7.58
N PRO A 387 -53.61 32.55 -8.44
CA PRO A 387 -53.61 31.90 -9.73
C PRO A 387 -52.83 32.70 -10.79
N ASP A 388 -52.18 31.94 -11.68
CA ASP A 388 -51.51 32.39 -12.91
C ASP A 388 -52.47 33.13 -13.87
N PRO A 389 -51.99 34.14 -14.61
CA PRO A 389 -52.55 34.53 -15.90
C PRO A 389 -51.97 33.73 -17.08
#